data_AF-A0A330LZN0-F1
#
_entry.id   AF-A0A330LZN0-F1
#
_cell.length_a   1.000
_cell.length_b   1.000
_cell.length_c   1.000
_cell.angle_alpha   90.00
_cell.angle_beta   90.00
_cell.angle_gamma   90.00
#
_symmetry.space_group_name_H-M   'P 1'
#
loop_
_entity.id
_entity.type
_entity.pdbx_description
1 polymer ?
#
loop_
_entity_poly.entity_id
_entity_poly.type
_entity_poly.pdbx_seq_one_letter_code
_entity_poly.pdbx_strand_id
1 'polypeptide(L)' 'MPLRSETHAGEDVAIFASGPGAHLVQGTVEQKHICHVINHAASLVEKAETAL' A
#
# COMPACT_ATOMS: atom_id res chain seq x y z
N MET A 1 24.42 15.09 16.91
CA MET A 1 25.52 14.22 16.41
C MET A 1 25.27 13.98 14.93
N PRO A 2 26.17 14.34 13.99
CA PRO A 2 25.95 14.06 12.57
C PRO A 2 26.35 12.60 12.28
N LEU A 3 25.38 11.79 11.84
CA LEU A 3 25.64 10.43 11.34
C LEU A 3 25.89 10.49 9.83
N ARG A 4 26.82 9.67 9.31
CA ARG A 4 27.08 9.54 7.86
C ARG A 4 25.93 8.85 7.10
N SER A 5 25.10 8.09 7.81
CA SER A 5 23.89 7.46 7.31
C SER A 5 22.82 7.51 8.39
N GLU A 6 21.60 7.86 8.02
CA GLU A 6 20.45 7.83 8.92
C GLU A 6 19.87 6.42 8.99
N THR A 7 19.45 6.00 10.19
CA THR A 7 18.52 4.89 10.35
C THR A 7 17.14 5.48 10.18
N HIS A 8 16.49 5.28 9.03
CA HIS A 8 15.18 5.87 8.72
C HIS A 8 14.23 5.83 9.93
N ALA A 9 13.45 6.90 10.11
CA ALA A 9 12.43 6.94 11.14
C ALA A 9 11.34 5.88 10.89
N GLY A 10 10.85 5.24 11.95
CA GLY A 10 9.76 4.26 11.92
C GLY A 10 8.39 4.89 12.11
N GLU A 11 8.21 6.11 11.61
CA GLU A 11 6.99 6.91 11.78
C GLU A 11 5.92 6.51 10.77
N ASP A 12 4.66 6.69 11.13
CA ASP A 12 3.55 6.52 10.20
C ASP A 12 3.64 7.54 9.05
N VAL A 13 3.35 7.08 7.83
CA VAL A 13 3.36 7.92 6.62
C VAL A 13 1.97 8.00 5.99
N ALA A 14 1.66 9.17 5.42
CA ALA A 14 0.40 9.36 4.71
C ALA A 14 0.38 8.59 3.37
N ILE A 15 -0.78 8.06 3.02
CA ILE A 15 -1.06 7.44 1.71
C ILE A 15 -2.24 8.14 1.05
N PHE A 16 -2.15 8.33 -0.26
CA PHE A 16 -3.18 8.97 -1.08
C PHE A 16 -3.60 8.01 -2.19
N ALA A 17 -4.90 7.95 -2.48
CA ALA A 17 -5.44 7.07 -3.50
C ALA A 17 -6.53 7.76 -4.33
N SER A 18 -6.65 7.35 -5.59
CA SER A 18 -7.66 7.84 -6.53
C SER A 18 -8.12 6.72 -7.46
N GLY A 19 -9.39 6.73 -7.88
CA GLY A 19 -9.96 5.74 -8.78
C GLY A 19 -10.56 4.51 -8.05
N PRO A 20 -10.70 3.36 -8.74
CA PRO A 20 -11.27 2.15 -8.17
C PRO A 20 -10.56 1.72 -6.88
N GLY A 21 -11.33 1.47 -5.83
CA GLY A 21 -10.78 1.08 -4.52
C GLY A 21 -10.22 2.22 -3.66
N ALA A 22 -10.22 3.48 -4.13
CA ALA A 22 -9.69 4.60 -3.34
C ALA A 22 -10.39 4.80 -1.99
N HIS A 23 -11.69 4.51 -1.91
CA HIS A 23 -12.47 4.57 -0.66
C HIS A 23 -12.02 3.54 0.40
N LEU A 24 -11.20 2.54 0.03
CA LEU A 24 -10.61 1.57 0.96
C LEU A 24 -9.35 2.10 1.64
N VAL A 25 -8.88 3.29 1.24
CA VAL A 25 -7.74 4.01 1.82
C VAL A 25 -8.28 5.15 2.69
N GLN A 26 -8.64 4.81 3.92
CA GLN A 26 -9.22 5.72 4.92
C GLN A 26 -8.72 5.38 6.32
N GLY A 27 -8.56 6.39 7.18
CA GLY A 27 -8.07 6.22 8.54
C GLY A 27 -6.59 5.82 8.62
N THR A 28 -6.19 5.24 9.75
CA THR A 28 -4.84 4.68 9.95
C THR A 28 -4.87 3.18 9.66
N VAL A 29 -3.95 2.73 8.82
CA VAL A 29 -3.87 1.32 8.38
C VAL A 29 -2.41 0.86 8.37
N GLU A 30 -2.23 -0.45 8.54
CA GLU A 30 -0.91 -1.10 8.40
C GLU A 30 -0.41 -1.05 6.95
N GLN A 31 0.91 -0.96 6.75
CA GLN A 31 1.52 -0.92 5.40
C GLN A 31 1.07 -2.09 4.51
N LYS A 32 0.86 -3.29 5.10
CA LYS A 32 0.38 -4.48 4.37
C LYS A 32 -1.03 -4.33 3.80
N HIS A 33 -1.83 -3.38 4.28
CA HIS A 33 -3.17 -3.11 3.73
C HIS A 33 -3.09 -2.67 2.26
N ILE A 34 -2.02 -1.96 1.88
CA ILE A 34 -1.84 -1.41 0.53
C ILE A 34 -1.90 -2.51 -0.54
N CYS A 35 -1.24 -3.66 -0.32
CA CYS A 35 -1.25 -4.73 -1.32
C CYS A 35 -2.64 -5.39 -1.46
N HIS A 36 -3.42 -5.47 -0.37
CA HIS A 36 -4.77 -6.01 -0.41
C HIS A 36 -5.71 -5.08 -1.19
N VAL A 37 -5.61 -3.76 -0.98
CA VAL A 37 -6.38 -2.77 -1.73
C VAL A 37 -6.04 -2.81 -3.22
N ILE A 38 -4.75 -2.87 -3.58
CA ILE A 38 -4.31 -2.98 -4.99
C ILE A 38 -4.84 -4.26 -5.63
N ASN A 39 -4.69 -5.41 -4.94
CA ASN A 39 -5.19 -6.69 -5.45
C ASN A 39 -6.70 -6.65 -5.71
N HIS A 40 -7.46 -6.13 -4.75
CA HIS A 40 -8.91 -5.98 -4.87
C HIS A 40 -9.30 -5.02 -6.00
N ALA A 41 -8.66 -3.85 -6.10
CA ALA A 41 -9.00 -2.84 -7.10
C ALA A 41 -8.69 -3.27 -8.55
N ALA A 42 -7.67 -4.12 -8.73
CA ALA A 42 -7.19 -4.52 -10.05
C ALA A 42 -7.48 -5.99 -10.42
N SER A 43 -8.17 -6.74 -9.56
CA SER A 43 -8.42 -8.19 -9.70
C SER A 43 -7.15 -8.99 -10.01
N LEU A 44 -6.05 -8.74 -9.29
CA LEU A 44 -4.74 -9.29 -9.68
C LEU A 44 -4.66 -10.81 -9.53
N VAL A 45 -5.23 -11.37 -8.46
CA VAL A 45 -5.27 -12.83 -8.27
C VAL A 45 -6.05 -13.52 -9.40
N GLU A 46 -7.25 -13.07 -9.71
CA GLU A 46 -8.08 -13.62 -10.80
C GLU A 46 -7.36 -13.58 -12.15
N LYS A 47 -6.72 -12.45 -12.45
CA LYS A 47 -5.93 -12.29 -13.69
C LYS A 47 -4.73 -13.23 -13.72
N ALA A 48 -4.05 -13.43 -12.59
CA ALA A 48 -2.93 -14.35 -12.50
C ALA A 48 -3.37 -15.79 -12.70
N GLU A 49 -4.51 -16.19 -12.10
CA GLU A 49 -5.10 -17.52 -12.28
C GLU A 49 -5.53 -17.77 -13.72
N THR A 50 -6.07 -16.77 -14.41
CA THR A 50 -6.50 -16.88 -15.82
C THR A 50 -5.32 -16.93 -16.80
N ALA A 51 -4.11 -16.53 -16.38
CA ALA A 51 -2.91 -16.53 -17.20
C ALA A 51 -2.12 -17.85 -17.15
N LEU A 52 -2.54 -18.80 -16.31
CA LEU A 52 -1.97 -20.15 -16.18
C LEU A 52 -2.66 -21.14 -17.13
#